data_AF-K5CYV2-F1
#
_entry.id   AF-K5CYV2-F1
#
_cell.length_a   1.000
_cell.length_b   1.000
_cell.length_c   1.000
_cell.angle_alpha   90.00
_cell.angle_beta   90.00
_cell.angle_gamma   90.00
#
_symmetry.space_group_name_H-M   'P 1'
#
loop_
_entity.id
_entity.type
_entity.pdbx_description
1 polymer ?
#
loop_
_entity_poly.entity_id
_entity_poly.type
_entity_poly.pdbx_seq_one_letter_code
_entity_poly.pdbx_strand_id
1 'polypeptide(L)'
;MGGKLQKRYVGRLSNPIVGVLIREEQLRKAEEAARGSALIEEVETAKNGESQLVQIARSSDGWKVLLRLSNLQLRSTATFPMSKNTTTDLPKLQELTRVCRLANDGDQAANKQLYQWVNAAPGLIDQSINALALARETLLATFASESAETVALLRVKLEREADELVGTAEGDPLLKHYAEAVALAKMDVMRCSLARMRADSDLYTMRYWEGALERSQKRWERIHKAFRKARAEHANAKNKRRR
;
A
#
# COMPACT_ATOMS: atom_id res chain seq x y z
N MET A 1 -29.67 -35.49 46.20
CA MET A 1 -29.08 -34.30 46.83
C MET A 1 -27.61 -34.56 47.13
N GLY A 2 -26.71 -33.64 46.74
CA GLY A 2 -25.52 -33.32 47.52
C GLY A 2 -24.26 -34.19 47.38
N GLY A 3 -23.77 -34.45 46.16
CA GLY A 3 -22.40 -34.92 45.98
C GLY A 3 -21.40 -33.81 46.35
N LYS A 4 -20.86 -33.82 47.57
CA LYS A 4 -19.79 -32.90 47.99
C LYS A 4 -18.57 -33.11 47.09
N LEU A 5 -18.21 -32.09 46.32
CA LEU A 5 -16.90 -31.99 45.66
C LEU A 5 -15.80 -32.14 46.73
N GLN A 6 -15.10 -33.28 46.73
CA GLN A 6 -13.91 -33.46 47.54
C GLN A 6 -12.84 -32.48 47.05
N LYS A 7 -12.54 -31.46 47.87
CA LYS A 7 -11.36 -30.61 47.66
C LYS A 7 -10.11 -31.50 47.79
N ARG A 8 -9.53 -31.90 46.65
CA ARG A 8 -8.20 -32.51 46.62
C ARG A 8 -7.19 -31.43 47.05
N TYR A 9 -6.54 -31.65 48.18
CA TYR A 9 -5.61 -30.72 48.80
C TYR A 9 -4.30 -30.72 48.01
N VAL A 10 -4.07 -29.70 47.18
CA VAL A 10 -2.82 -29.54 46.41
C VAL A 10 -1.77 -28.87 47.29
N GLY A 11 -1.33 -29.56 48.35
CA GLY A 11 -0.19 -29.16 49.20
C GLY A 11 -0.34 -27.82 49.96
N ARG A 12 0.61 -27.56 50.87
CA ARG A 12 0.76 -26.24 51.53
C ARG A 12 1.59 -25.30 50.64
N LEU A 13 1.38 -23.99 50.73
CA LEU A 13 2.14 -22.95 50.01
C LEU A 13 3.67 -23.01 50.23
N SER A 14 4.12 -23.62 51.32
CA SER A 14 5.54 -23.88 51.62
C SER A 14 6.14 -25.04 50.81
N ASN A 15 5.31 -25.78 50.07
CA ASN A 15 5.77 -26.87 49.20
C ASN A 15 6.39 -26.27 47.92
N PRO A 16 7.66 -26.56 47.62
CA PRO A 16 8.35 -26.00 46.45
C PRO A 16 7.64 -26.32 45.13
N ILE A 17 6.93 -27.45 45.04
CA ILE A 17 6.15 -27.83 43.85
C ILE A 17 4.95 -26.88 43.64
N VAL A 18 4.27 -26.49 44.72
CA VAL A 18 3.16 -25.52 44.67
C VAL A 18 3.69 -24.14 44.27
N GLY A 19 4.88 -23.76 44.74
CA GLY A 19 5.56 -22.53 44.34
C GLY A 19 5.92 -22.50 42.85
N VAL A 20 6.39 -23.63 42.28
CA VAL A 20 6.68 -23.76 40.84
C VAL A 20 5.40 -23.64 40.02
N LEU A 21 4.32 -24.32 40.39
CA LEU A 21 3.04 -24.25 39.69
C LEU A 21 2.44 -22.83 39.69
N ILE A 22 2.56 -22.10 40.81
CA ILE A 22 2.12 -20.70 40.87
C ILE A 22 2.96 -19.80 39.95
N ARG A 23 4.28 -20.00 39.90
CA ARG A 23 5.16 -19.24 39.00
C ARG A 23 4.90 -19.56 37.53
N GLU A 24 4.67 -20.83 37.19
CA GLU A 24 4.31 -21.26 35.84
C GLU A 24 2.99 -20.62 35.39
N GLU A 25 1.98 -20.60 36.26
CA GLU A 25 0.71 -19.95 35.97
C GLU A 25 0.85 -18.41 35.85
N GLN A 26 1.71 -17.80 36.67
CA GLN A 26 2.03 -16.37 36.56
C GLN A 26 2.76 -16.04 35.25
N LEU A 27 3.74 -16.86 34.86
CA LEU A 27 4.45 -16.73 33.59
C LEU A 27 3.49 -16.88 32.41
N ARG A 28 2.63 -17.90 32.43
CA ARG A 28 1.60 -18.11 31.40
C ARG A 28 0.68 -16.89 31.25
N LYS A 29 0.20 -16.34 32.37
CA LYS A 29 -0.62 -15.11 32.37
C LYS A 29 0.13 -13.88 31.85
N ALA A 30 1.41 -13.74 32.20
CA ALA A 30 2.25 -12.66 31.71
C ALA A 30 2.49 -12.79 30.20
N GLU A 31 2.73 -14.00 29.69
CA GLU A 31 2.85 -14.26 28.26
C GLU A 31 1.55 -13.98 27.52
N GLU A 32 0.40 -14.40 28.05
CA GLU A 32 -0.92 -14.11 27.46
C GLU A 32 -1.19 -12.60 27.40
N ALA A 33 -0.89 -11.87 28.49
CA ALA A 33 -1.03 -10.41 28.52
C ALA A 33 -0.10 -9.71 27.53
N ALA A 34 1.17 -10.12 27.46
CA ALA A 34 2.15 -9.57 26.52
C ALA A 34 1.74 -9.83 25.06
N ARG A 35 1.24 -11.04 24.76
CA ARG A 35 0.68 -11.37 23.43
C ARG A 35 -0.51 -10.48 23.08
N GLY A 36 -1.42 -10.25 24.01
CA GLY A 36 -2.58 -9.37 23.82
C GLY A 36 -2.16 -7.93 23.48
N SER A 37 -1.21 -7.37 24.24
CA SER A 37 -0.68 -6.02 23.99
C SER A 37 0.01 -5.91 22.62
N ALA A 38 0.85 -6.90 22.27
CA ALA A 38 1.55 -6.92 20.98
C ALA A 38 0.57 -6.96 19.79
N LEU A 39 -0.52 -7.74 19.90
CA LEU A 39 -1.55 -7.81 18.85
C LEU A 39 -2.28 -6.46 18.65
N ILE A 40 -2.56 -5.73 19.74
CA ILE A 40 -3.19 -4.41 19.66
C ILE A 40 -2.26 -3.41 18.97
N GLU A 41 -0.98 -3.40 19.34
CA GLU A 41 0.03 -2.55 18.71
C GLU A 41 0.22 -2.87 17.22
N GLU A 42 0.16 -4.15 16.85
CA GLU A 42 0.19 -4.59 15.45
C GLU A 42 -1.00 -4.04 14.65
N VAL A 43 -2.20 -4.04 15.25
CA VAL A 43 -3.42 -3.46 14.62
C VAL A 43 -3.27 -1.95 14.40
N GLU A 44 -2.77 -1.20 15.39
CA GLU A 44 -2.56 0.24 15.25
C GLU A 44 -1.50 0.57 14.18
N THR A 45 -0.39 -0.17 14.17
CA THR A 45 0.64 -0.05 13.14
C THR A 45 0.07 -0.35 11.74
N ALA A 46 -0.77 -1.37 11.63
CA ALA A 46 -1.41 -1.75 10.38
C ALA A 46 -2.37 -0.68 9.86
N LYS A 47 -3.14 -0.01 10.74
CA LYS A 47 -4.03 1.10 10.35
C LYS A 47 -3.24 2.27 9.76
N ASN A 48 -2.08 2.60 10.33
CA ASN A 48 -1.23 3.68 9.83
C ASN A 48 -0.72 3.38 8.42
N GLY A 49 -0.22 2.16 8.18
CA GLY A 49 0.23 1.71 6.85
C GLY A 49 -0.90 1.62 5.82
N GLU A 50 -2.12 1.28 6.24
CA GLU A 50 -3.29 1.18 5.35
C GLU A 50 -3.60 2.51 4.63
N SER A 51 -3.42 3.65 5.30
CA SER A 51 -3.70 4.97 4.74
C SER A 51 -2.92 5.26 3.45
N GLN A 52 -1.63 4.89 3.42
CA GLN A 52 -0.73 5.09 2.28
C GLN A 52 -1.14 4.22 1.09
N LEU A 53 -1.46 2.95 1.35
CA LEU A 53 -1.93 2.02 0.32
C LEU A 53 -3.30 2.42 -0.26
N VAL A 54 -4.18 3.00 0.56
CA VAL A 54 -5.44 3.58 0.09
C VAL A 54 -5.18 4.77 -0.83
N GLN A 55 -4.24 5.66 -0.50
CA GLN A 55 -3.87 6.79 -1.34
C GLN A 55 -3.27 6.34 -2.68
N ILE A 56 -2.42 5.32 -2.67
CA ILE A 56 -1.89 4.68 -3.88
C ILE A 56 -3.03 4.13 -4.75
N ALA A 57 -3.95 3.35 -4.17
CA ALA A 57 -5.07 2.77 -4.91
C ALA A 57 -6.05 3.82 -5.46
N ARG A 58 -6.21 4.97 -4.79
CA ARG A 58 -7.04 6.08 -5.28
C ARG A 58 -6.38 6.83 -6.44
N SER A 59 -5.08 7.07 -6.35
CA SER A 59 -4.33 7.83 -7.35
C SER A 59 -3.93 7.00 -8.58
N SER A 60 -3.92 5.67 -8.47
CA SER A 60 -3.48 4.77 -9.55
C SER A 60 -4.25 4.94 -10.86
N ASP A 61 -5.51 5.35 -10.84
CA ASP A 61 -6.27 5.60 -12.08
C ASP A 61 -5.83 6.88 -12.81
N GLY A 62 -5.23 7.83 -12.08
CA GLY A 62 -4.80 9.14 -12.58
C GLY A 62 -3.34 9.23 -13.02
N TRP A 63 -2.50 8.25 -12.71
CA TRP A 63 -1.05 8.34 -13.01
C TRP A 63 -0.72 8.50 -14.49
N LYS A 64 -1.53 7.91 -15.38
CA LYS A 64 -1.38 8.13 -16.83
C LYS A 64 -1.63 9.59 -17.23
N VAL A 65 -2.58 10.25 -16.59
CA VAL A 65 -2.89 11.68 -16.81
C VAL A 65 -1.73 12.52 -16.30
N LEU A 66 -1.22 12.22 -15.11
CA LEU A 66 -0.05 12.89 -14.53
C LEU A 66 1.18 12.79 -15.44
N LEU A 67 1.52 11.60 -15.92
CA LEU A 67 2.65 11.44 -16.83
C LEU A 67 2.44 12.19 -18.15
N ARG A 68 1.21 12.27 -18.65
CA ARG A 68 0.93 13.03 -19.87
C ARG A 68 1.08 14.54 -19.64
N LEU A 69 0.62 15.04 -18.48
CA LEU A 69 0.77 16.44 -18.09
C LEU A 69 2.25 16.82 -17.90
N SER A 70 3.05 15.98 -17.25
CA SER A 70 4.49 16.24 -17.10
C SER A 70 5.24 16.25 -18.43
N ASN A 71 4.87 15.37 -19.37
CA ASN A 71 5.41 15.36 -20.72
C ASN A 71 5.03 16.61 -21.54
N LEU A 72 3.88 17.24 -21.26
CA LEU A 72 3.50 18.50 -21.89
C LEU A 72 4.36 19.66 -21.37
N GLN A 73 4.69 19.67 -20.07
CA GLN A 73 5.60 20.64 -19.49
C GLN A 73 6.99 20.59 -20.13
N LEU A 74 7.54 19.39 -20.33
CA LEU A 74 8.87 19.18 -20.93
C LEU A 74 8.96 19.64 -22.39
N ARG A 75 7.84 19.67 -23.12
CA ARG A 75 7.79 20.12 -24.52
C ARG A 75 7.55 21.62 -24.66
N SER A 76 7.08 22.26 -23.60
CA SER A 76 6.87 23.70 -23.59
C SER A 76 8.16 24.42 -23.22
N THR A 77 8.76 25.11 -24.19
CA THR A 77 9.79 26.14 -23.94
C THR A 77 9.21 27.42 -23.34
N ALA A 78 7.88 27.53 -23.23
CA ALA A 78 7.24 28.66 -22.55
C ALA A 78 7.40 28.50 -21.04
N THR A 79 8.10 29.48 -20.44
CA THR A 79 8.25 29.68 -19.00
C THR A 79 6.86 29.99 -18.42
N PHE A 80 6.16 28.93 -18.04
CA PHE A 80 4.89 29.03 -17.36
C PHE A 80 5.14 29.42 -15.88
N PRO A 81 4.59 30.53 -15.38
CA PRO A 81 4.77 30.91 -13.98
C PRO A 81 4.30 29.76 -13.07
N MET A 82 5.07 29.40 -12.04
CA MET A 82 4.60 28.38 -11.09
C MET A 82 3.54 28.98 -10.17
N SER A 83 2.30 28.49 -10.25
CA SER A 83 1.28 28.76 -9.23
C SER A 83 1.52 27.86 -8.02
N LYS A 84 1.89 28.45 -6.88
CA LYS A 84 1.91 27.75 -5.59
C LYS A 84 0.46 27.59 -5.12
N ASN A 85 0.00 26.35 -4.99
CA ASN A 85 -1.29 25.94 -4.44
C ASN A 85 -2.46 25.97 -5.42
N THR A 86 -2.74 24.81 -6.01
CA THR A 86 -4.11 24.44 -6.40
C THR A 86 -4.30 22.94 -6.17
N THR A 87 -5.19 22.59 -5.23
CA THR A 87 -5.84 21.28 -5.16
C THR A 87 -6.74 21.15 -6.38
N THR A 88 -6.17 20.74 -7.50
CA THR A 88 -6.91 20.54 -8.75
C THR A 88 -7.20 19.06 -8.90
N ASP A 89 -8.48 18.70 -8.99
CA ASP A 89 -8.87 17.34 -9.37
C ASP A 89 -8.29 17.02 -10.76
N LEU A 90 -7.62 15.86 -10.86
CA LEU A 90 -7.04 15.43 -12.11
C LEU A 90 -8.14 15.13 -13.13
N PRO A 91 -8.03 15.64 -14.37
CA PRO A 91 -9.02 15.36 -15.39
C PRO A 91 -9.01 13.89 -15.79
N LYS A 92 -10.13 13.42 -16.34
CA LYS A 92 -10.11 12.14 -17.06
C LYS A 92 -9.28 12.28 -18.34
N LEU A 93 -8.66 11.20 -18.80
CA LEU A 93 -7.81 11.22 -19.99
C LEU A 93 -8.50 11.78 -21.26
N GLN A 94 -9.79 11.49 -21.43
CA GLN A 94 -10.60 12.00 -22.54
C GLN A 94 -10.77 13.52 -22.45
N GLU A 95 -11.05 14.03 -21.25
CA GLU A 95 -11.19 15.46 -20.98
C GLU A 95 -9.86 16.18 -21.22
N LEU A 96 -8.75 15.65 -20.71
CA LEU A 96 -7.42 16.18 -21.00
C LEU A 96 -7.16 16.26 -22.52
N THR A 97 -7.51 15.20 -23.24
CA THR A 97 -7.32 15.16 -24.71
C THR A 97 -8.19 16.20 -25.41
N ARG A 98 -9.43 16.42 -24.96
CA ARG A 98 -10.33 17.45 -25.49
C ARG A 98 -9.77 18.86 -25.23
N VAL A 99 -9.37 19.15 -23.99
CA VAL A 99 -8.81 20.45 -23.61
C VAL A 99 -7.51 20.73 -24.38
N CYS A 100 -6.65 19.72 -24.59
CA CYS A 100 -5.46 19.88 -25.42
C CYS A 100 -5.80 20.26 -26.87
N ARG A 101 -6.88 19.71 -27.45
CA ARG A 101 -7.32 20.09 -28.81
C ARG A 101 -7.81 21.53 -28.85
N LEU A 102 -8.70 21.90 -27.93
CA LEU A 102 -9.21 23.27 -27.83
C LEU A 102 -8.10 24.30 -27.61
N ALA A 103 -7.12 23.96 -26.76
CA ALA A 103 -5.94 24.79 -26.53
C ALA A 103 -5.10 24.99 -27.82
N ASN A 104 -4.92 23.92 -28.61
CA ASN A 104 -4.25 24.00 -29.91
C ASN A 104 -5.04 24.83 -30.94
N ASP A 105 -6.38 24.83 -30.84
CA ASP A 105 -7.27 25.63 -31.68
C ASP A 105 -7.33 27.11 -31.25
N GLY A 106 -6.59 27.50 -30.21
CA GLY A 106 -6.47 28.89 -29.74
C GLY A 106 -7.46 29.29 -28.64
N ASP A 107 -8.20 28.35 -28.05
CA ASP A 107 -9.13 28.64 -26.95
C ASP A 107 -8.35 29.08 -25.69
N GLN A 108 -8.57 30.33 -25.26
CA GLN A 108 -7.90 30.90 -24.08
C GLN A 108 -8.33 30.23 -22.76
N ALA A 109 -9.60 29.81 -22.64
CA ALA A 109 -10.09 29.14 -21.44
C ALA A 109 -9.47 27.75 -21.31
N ALA A 110 -9.39 27.01 -22.43
CA ALA A 110 -8.72 25.71 -22.48
C ALA A 110 -7.22 25.82 -22.15
N ASN A 111 -6.55 26.86 -22.66
CA ASN A 111 -5.15 27.14 -22.32
C ASN A 111 -4.94 27.42 -20.84
N LYS A 112 -5.81 28.25 -20.22
CA LYS A 112 -5.75 28.54 -18.77
C LYS A 112 -5.97 27.28 -17.93
N GLN A 113 -6.91 26.43 -18.32
CA GLN A 113 -7.19 25.17 -17.62
C GLN A 113 -6.04 24.18 -17.76
N LEU A 114 -5.48 24.04 -18.97
CA LEU A 114 -4.31 23.18 -19.21
C LEU A 114 -3.10 23.64 -18.38
N TYR A 115 -2.88 24.95 -18.31
CA TYR A 115 -1.82 25.56 -17.51
C TYR A 115 -1.96 25.22 -16.01
N GLN A 116 -3.17 25.30 -15.45
CA GLN A 116 -3.42 24.91 -14.06
C GLN A 116 -3.05 23.44 -13.80
N TRP A 117 -3.47 22.53 -14.69
CA TRP A 117 -3.16 21.11 -14.56
C TRP A 117 -1.66 20.80 -14.72
N VAL A 118 -0.99 21.45 -15.67
CA VAL A 118 0.45 21.26 -15.90
C VAL A 118 1.24 21.74 -14.69
N ASN A 119 0.88 22.86 -14.08
CA ASN A 119 1.57 23.38 -12.88
C ASN A 119 1.32 22.53 -11.63
N ALA A 120 0.16 21.88 -11.51
CA ALA A 120 -0.15 20.99 -10.39
C ALA A 120 0.51 19.61 -10.53
N ALA A 121 0.82 19.17 -11.75
CA ALA A 121 1.27 17.80 -12.02
C ALA A 121 2.57 17.38 -11.29
N PRO A 122 3.63 18.20 -11.21
CA PRO A 122 4.86 17.82 -10.49
C PRO A 122 4.60 17.47 -9.03
N GLY A 123 3.87 18.32 -8.30
CA GLY A 123 3.56 18.09 -6.89
C GLY A 123 2.73 16.83 -6.66
N LEU A 124 1.83 16.50 -7.59
CA LEU A 124 1.02 15.27 -7.53
C LEU A 124 1.84 14.01 -7.85
N ILE A 125 2.84 14.10 -8.74
CA ILE A 125 3.79 13.01 -9.02
C ILE A 125 4.69 12.79 -7.81
N ASP A 126 5.23 13.86 -7.22
CA ASP A 126 6.07 13.76 -6.02
C ASP A 126 5.28 13.12 -4.87
N GLN A 127 4.01 13.49 -4.69
CA GLN A 127 3.14 12.85 -3.72
C GLN A 127 2.93 11.35 -3.98
N SER A 128 2.79 10.92 -5.25
CA SER A 128 2.60 9.49 -5.56
C SER A 128 3.88 8.69 -5.33
N ILE A 129 5.03 9.24 -5.71
CA ILE A 129 6.36 8.64 -5.46
C ILE A 129 6.61 8.53 -3.97
N ASN A 130 6.39 9.61 -3.21
CA ASN A 130 6.55 9.61 -1.76
C ASN A 130 5.61 8.62 -1.08
N ALA A 131 4.35 8.52 -1.52
CA ALA A 131 3.40 7.55 -0.97
C ALA A 131 3.88 6.09 -1.18
N LEU A 132 4.45 5.76 -2.34
CA LEU A 132 5.03 4.43 -2.57
C LEU A 132 6.26 4.18 -1.71
N ALA A 133 7.18 5.14 -1.63
CA ALA A 133 8.37 5.02 -0.80
C ALA A 133 8.01 4.79 0.68
N LEU A 134 7.08 5.59 1.21
CA LEU A 134 6.59 5.44 2.58
C LEU A 134 5.89 4.09 2.80
N ALA A 135 5.03 3.66 1.86
CA ALA A 135 4.36 2.36 1.95
C ALA A 135 5.37 1.20 1.93
N ARG A 136 6.41 1.31 1.11
CA ARG A 136 7.51 0.34 1.03
C ARG A 136 8.24 0.22 2.36
N GLU A 137 8.73 1.33 2.90
CA GLU A 137 9.47 1.32 4.17
C GLU A 137 8.59 0.81 5.32
N THR A 138 7.32 1.24 5.37
CA THR A 138 6.37 0.80 6.40
C THR A 138 6.11 -0.72 6.33
N LEU A 139 5.84 -1.26 5.14
CA LEU A 139 5.59 -2.68 4.95
C LEU A 139 6.84 -3.52 5.22
N LEU A 140 8.01 -3.08 4.75
CA LEU A 140 9.27 -3.77 5.00
C LEU A 140 9.59 -3.83 6.50
N ALA A 141 9.46 -2.70 7.21
CA ALA A 141 9.66 -2.65 8.65
C ALA A 141 8.70 -3.60 9.40
N THR A 142 7.44 -3.64 8.97
CA THR A 142 6.42 -4.50 9.58
C THR A 142 6.73 -6.00 9.39
N PHE A 143 7.21 -6.40 8.21
CA PHE A 143 7.54 -7.81 7.93
C PHE A 143 8.87 -8.26 8.52
N ALA A 144 9.84 -7.36 8.62
CA ALA A 144 11.19 -7.71 9.03
C ALA A 144 11.38 -7.77 10.55
N SER A 145 10.39 -7.33 11.34
CA SER A 145 10.46 -7.29 12.81
C SER A 145 11.80 -6.73 13.30
N GLU A 146 12.22 -5.60 12.71
CA GLU A 146 13.46 -4.86 13.01
C GLU A 146 14.80 -5.51 12.57
N SER A 147 14.80 -6.65 11.88
CA SER A 147 16.04 -7.23 11.29
C SER A 147 16.44 -6.51 9.99
N ALA A 148 17.60 -5.87 10.00
CA ALA A 148 18.15 -5.17 8.83
C ALA A 148 18.43 -6.10 7.64
N GLU A 149 18.90 -7.32 7.90
CA GLU A 149 19.15 -8.34 6.89
C GLU A 149 17.85 -8.78 6.22
N THR A 150 16.78 -8.92 7.02
CA THR A 150 15.46 -9.31 6.52
C THR A 150 14.85 -8.18 5.69
N VAL A 151 15.00 -6.92 6.10
CA VAL A 151 14.59 -5.76 5.29
C VAL A 151 15.29 -5.77 3.93
N ALA A 152 16.61 -5.97 3.90
CA ALA A 152 17.37 -6.00 2.65
C ALA A 152 16.90 -7.12 1.72
N LEU A 153 16.69 -8.32 2.25
CA LEU A 153 16.20 -9.46 1.47
C LEU A 153 14.79 -9.24 0.92
N LEU A 154 13.88 -8.69 1.75
CA LEU A 154 12.52 -8.37 1.32
C LEU A 154 12.49 -7.25 0.27
N ARG A 155 13.37 -6.26 0.38
CA ARG A 155 13.52 -5.20 -0.62
C ARG A 155 13.93 -5.77 -1.98
N VAL A 156 14.97 -6.60 -2.01
CA VAL A 156 15.42 -7.29 -3.24
C VAL A 156 14.30 -8.14 -3.84
N LYS A 157 13.54 -8.85 -2.99
CA LYS A 157 12.41 -9.67 -3.45
C LYS A 157 11.30 -8.81 -4.07
N LEU A 158 10.98 -7.67 -3.46
CA LEU A 158 9.96 -6.75 -3.96
C LEU A 158 10.37 -6.11 -5.28
N GLU A 159 11.63 -5.71 -5.40
CA GLU A 159 12.21 -5.16 -6.65
C GLU A 159 12.15 -6.19 -7.76
N ARG A 160 12.58 -7.43 -7.49
CA ARG A 160 12.48 -8.53 -8.45
C ARG A 160 11.05 -8.80 -8.89
N GLU A 161 10.10 -8.80 -7.96
CA GLU A 161 8.69 -9.01 -8.29
C GLU A 161 8.12 -7.87 -9.15
N ALA A 162 8.52 -6.62 -8.89
CA ALA A 162 8.18 -5.49 -9.74
C ALA A 162 8.81 -5.62 -11.14
N ASP A 163 10.07 -6.03 -11.25
CA ASP A 163 10.76 -6.25 -12.52
C ASP A 163 10.11 -7.37 -13.34
N GLU A 164 9.75 -8.49 -12.69
CA GLU A 164 9.03 -9.61 -13.32
C GLU A 164 7.66 -9.18 -13.86
N LEU A 165 6.95 -8.30 -13.15
CA LEU A 165 5.67 -7.73 -13.60
C LEU A 165 5.83 -6.86 -14.86
N VAL A 166 6.88 -6.03 -14.90
CA VAL A 166 7.21 -5.17 -16.06
C VAL A 166 7.64 -6.03 -17.26
N GLY A 167 8.42 -7.08 -17.03
CA GLY A 167 8.94 -7.96 -18.07
C GLY A 167 9.66 -7.19 -19.18
N THR A 168 9.31 -7.45 -20.45
CA THR A 168 9.96 -6.81 -21.63
C THR A 168 9.64 -5.33 -21.84
N ALA A 169 8.93 -4.69 -20.92
CA ALA A 169 8.63 -3.26 -20.95
C ALA A 169 9.60 -2.41 -20.09
N GLU A 170 10.83 -2.90 -19.89
CA GLU A 170 11.91 -2.36 -19.03
C GLU A 170 12.21 -0.85 -19.14
N GLY A 171 11.69 -0.15 -20.15
CA GLY A 171 11.90 1.27 -20.39
C GLY A 171 10.74 2.21 -20.05
N ASP A 172 9.55 1.73 -19.68
CA ASP A 172 8.40 2.62 -19.38
C ASP A 172 8.33 2.95 -17.87
N PRO A 173 8.64 4.21 -17.47
CA PRO A 173 8.63 4.60 -16.06
C PRO A 173 7.24 4.47 -15.41
N LEU A 174 6.16 4.63 -16.18
CA LEU A 174 4.80 4.47 -15.68
C LEU A 174 4.54 3.02 -15.29
N LEU A 175 4.95 2.09 -16.16
CA LEU A 175 4.76 0.66 -15.90
C LEU A 175 5.61 0.20 -14.72
N LYS A 176 6.83 0.73 -14.53
CA LYS A 176 7.63 0.49 -13.33
C LYS A 176 6.92 0.97 -12.06
N HIS A 177 6.39 2.20 -12.08
CA HIS A 177 5.65 2.76 -10.94
C HIS A 177 4.40 1.93 -10.60
N TYR A 178 3.64 1.47 -11.60
CA TYR A 178 2.53 0.54 -11.37
C TYR A 178 2.98 -0.82 -10.85
N ALA A 179 4.03 -1.40 -11.40
CA ALA A 179 4.51 -2.71 -11.00
C ALA A 179 4.95 -2.71 -9.53
N GLU A 180 5.66 -1.67 -9.10
CA GLU A 180 6.00 -1.47 -7.70
C GLU A 180 4.76 -1.38 -6.81
N ALA A 181 3.76 -0.58 -7.22
CA ALA A 181 2.50 -0.46 -6.49
C ALA A 181 1.74 -1.79 -6.38
N VAL A 182 1.75 -2.61 -7.44
CA VAL A 182 1.15 -3.95 -7.45
C VAL A 182 1.91 -4.87 -6.49
N ALA A 183 3.24 -4.87 -6.53
CA ALA A 183 4.06 -5.69 -5.64
C ALA A 183 3.84 -5.33 -4.17
N LEU A 184 3.81 -4.03 -3.84
CA LEU A 184 3.49 -3.54 -2.50
C LEU A 184 2.09 -3.93 -2.04
N ALA A 185 1.08 -3.77 -2.90
CA ALA A 185 -0.29 -4.15 -2.57
C ALA A 185 -0.42 -5.68 -2.37
N LYS A 186 0.33 -6.49 -3.13
CA LYS A 186 0.38 -7.94 -2.93
C LYS A 186 1.07 -8.30 -1.63
N MET A 187 2.15 -7.60 -1.27
CA MET A 187 2.82 -7.76 0.02
C MET A 187 1.88 -7.46 1.19
N ASP A 188 1.05 -6.42 1.09
CA ASP A 188 0.01 -6.14 2.10
C ASP A 188 -1.06 -7.23 2.18
N VAL A 189 -1.48 -7.81 1.05
CA VAL A 189 -2.39 -8.98 1.06
C VAL A 189 -1.77 -10.16 1.81
N MET A 190 -0.49 -10.48 1.55
CA MET A 190 0.22 -11.54 2.27
C MET A 190 0.31 -11.23 3.77
N ARG A 191 0.57 -9.96 4.13
CA ARG A 191 0.64 -9.50 5.52
C ARG A 191 -0.68 -9.75 6.25
N CYS A 192 -1.79 -9.24 5.69
CA CYS A 192 -3.12 -9.39 6.26
C CYS A 192 -3.54 -10.86 6.33
N SER A 193 -3.15 -11.67 5.35
CA SER A 193 -3.43 -13.11 5.35
C SER A 193 -2.69 -13.82 6.49
N LEU A 194 -1.40 -13.53 6.69
CA LEU A 194 -0.60 -14.11 7.77
C LEU A 194 -1.11 -13.65 9.14
N ALA A 195 -1.43 -12.37 9.30
CA ALA A 195 -1.96 -11.83 10.54
C ALA A 195 -3.32 -12.45 10.90
N ARG A 196 -4.21 -12.64 9.91
CA ARG A 196 -5.47 -13.39 10.09
C ARG A 196 -5.23 -14.81 10.58
N MET A 197 -4.25 -15.53 10.02
CA MET A 197 -3.93 -16.91 10.44
C MET A 197 -3.35 -17.00 11.85
N ARG A 198 -2.78 -15.92 12.40
CA ARG A 198 -2.23 -15.88 13.76
C ARG A 198 -3.25 -15.44 14.81
N ALA A 199 -4.34 -14.81 14.39
CA ALA A 199 -5.39 -14.31 15.26
C ALA A 199 -6.31 -15.45 15.75
N ASP A 200 -5.74 -16.46 16.40
CA ASP A 200 -6.44 -17.66 16.87
C ASP A 200 -7.05 -17.50 18.27
N SER A 201 -6.65 -16.47 19.04
CA SER A 201 -6.99 -16.35 20.47
C SER A 201 -8.00 -15.26 20.82
N ASP A 202 -8.28 -14.30 19.94
CA ASP A 202 -9.18 -13.16 20.21
C ASP A 202 -10.12 -12.85 19.04
N LEU A 203 -11.42 -12.83 19.31
CA LEU A 203 -12.47 -12.57 18.32
C LEU A 203 -12.38 -11.15 17.74
N TYR A 204 -11.92 -10.17 18.53
CA TYR A 204 -11.81 -8.78 18.08
C TYR A 204 -10.73 -8.63 17.01
N THR A 205 -9.51 -9.09 17.29
CA THR A 205 -8.39 -9.09 16.34
C THR A 205 -8.67 -9.96 15.12
N MET A 206 -9.29 -11.13 15.29
CA MET A 206 -9.69 -11.99 14.18
C MET A 206 -10.62 -11.25 13.19
N ARG A 207 -11.68 -10.60 13.70
CA ARG A 207 -12.61 -9.81 12.87
C ARG A 207 -11.93 -8.63 12.19
N TYR A 208 -11.02 -7.95 12.88
CA TYR A 208 -10.24 -6.86 12.28
C TYR A 208 -9.43 -7.38 11.09
N TRP A 209 -8.66 -8.46 11.27
CA TRP A 209 -7.77 -9.00 10.24
C TRP A 209 -8.52 -9.62 9.06
N GLU A 210 -9.70 -10.21 9.30
CA GLU A 210 -10.60 -10.63 8.24
C GLU A 210 -11.04 -9.44 7.37
N GLY A 211 -11.53 -8.37 7.99
CA GLY A 211 -11.89 -7.16 7.26
C GLY A 211 -10.69 -6.48 6.58
N ALA A 212 -9.51 -6.49 7.22
CA ALA A 212 -8.29 -5.93 6.65
C ALA A 212 -7.82 -6.71 5.42
N LEU A 213 -7.91 -8.05 5.46
CA LEU A 213 -7.60 -8.92 4.32
C LEU A 213 -8.51 -8.60 3.13
N GLU A 214 -9.83 -8.53 3.34
CA GLU A 214 -10.76 -8.18 2.25
C GLU A 214 -10.47 -6.80 1.65
N ARG A 215 -10.18 -5.79 2.49
CA ARG A 215 -9.83 -4.44 2.01
C ARG A 215 -8.52 -4.45 1.24
N SER A 216 -7.51 -5.19 1.70
CA SER A 216 -6.22 -5.34 1.00
C SER A 216 -6.38 -6.03 -0.35
N GLN A 217 -7.20 -7.09 -0.45
CA GLN A 217 -7.49 -7.79 -1.70
C GLN A 217 -8.18 -6.87 -2.70
N LYS A 218 -9.23 -6.14 -2.28
CA LYS A 218 -9.91 -5.15 -3.13
C LYS A 218 -8.97 -4.05 -3.63
N ARG A 219 -8.07 -3.56 -2.77
CA ARG A 219 -7.04 -2.58 -3.18
C ARG A 219 -6.09 -3.17 -4.21
N TRP A 220 -5.55 -4.35 -3.95
CA TRP A 220 -4.64 -5.04 -4.85
C TRP A 220 -5.28 -5.29 -6.22
N GLU A 221 -6.52 -5.80 -6.25
CA GLU A 221 -7.27 -6.01 -7.49
C GLU A 221 -7.45 -4.72 -8.30
N ARG A 222 -7.76 -3.60 -7.61
CA ARG A 222 -7.91 -2.29 -8.25
C ARG A 222 -6.61 -1.83 -8.89
N ILE A 223 -5.50 -1.85 -8.14
CA ILE A 223 -4.18 -1.42 -8.64
C ILE A 223 -3.73 -2.36 -9.78
N HIS A 224 -3.90 -3.67 -9.62
CA HIS A 224 -3.54 -4.65 -10.63
C HIS A 224 -4.36 -4.51 -11.90
N LYS A 225 -5.67 -4.20 -11.80
CA LYS A 225 -6.52 -3.89 -12.96
C LYS A 225 -6.03 -2.64 -13.69
N ALA A 226 -5.67 -1.58 -12.96
CA ALA A 226 -5.11 -0.36 -13.54
C ALA A 226 -3.78 -0.66 -14.27
N PHE A 227 -2.89 -1.44 -13.65
CA PHE A 227 -1.64 -1.89 -14.28
C PHE A 227 -1.87 -2.69 -15.56
N ARG A 228 -2.77 -3.69 -15.55
CA ARG A 228 -3.10 -4.49 -16.74
C ARG A 228 -3.61 -3.62 -17.88
N LYS A 229 -4.43 -2.62 -17.57
CA LYS A 229 -4.92 -1.64 -18.56
C LYS A 229 -3.76 -0.83 -19.15
N ALA A 230 -2.90 -0.28 -18.30
CA ALA A 230 -1.73 0.49 -18.74
C ALA A 230 -0.79 -0.36 -19.62
N ARG A 231 -0.53 -1.61 -19.23
CA ARG A 231 0.32 -2.55 -19.98
C ARG A 231 -0.26 -2.90 -21.36
N ALA A 232 -1.56 -3.16 -21.45
CA ALA A 232 -2.23 -3.43 -22.72
C ALA A 232 -2.17 -2.22 -23.66
N GLU A 233 -2.36 -1.02 -23.12
CA GLU A 233 -2.26 0.22 -23.89
C GLU A 233 -0.82 0.49 -24.40
N HIS A 234 0.20 0.22 -23.58
CA HIS A 234 1.61 0.32 -23.99
C HIS A 234 1.95 -0.65 -25.12
N ALA A 235 1.50 -1.92 -25.02
CA ALA A 235 1.70 -2.90 -26.07
C ALA A 235 1.04 -2.48 -27.40
N ASN A 236 -0.19 -1.94 -27.34
CA ASN A 236 -0.89 -1.41 -28.50
C ASN A 236 -0.16 -0.21 -29.13
N ALA A 237 0.39 0.70 -28.33
CA ALA A 237 1.16 1.85 -28.81
C ALA A 237 2.46 1.41 -29.51
N LYS A 238 3.17 0.41 -28.97
CA LYS A 238 4.39 -0.15 -29.58
C LYS A 238 4.10 -0.81 -30.93
N ASN A 239 3.00 -1.55 -31.05
CA ASN A 239 2.58 -2.17 -32.30
C ASN A 239 2.20 -1.13 -33.36
N LYS A 240 1.56 -0.02 -32.98
CA LYS A 240 1.25 1.08 -33.91
C LYS A 240 2.48 1.81 -34.43
N ARG A 241 3.55 1.93 -33.64
CA ARG A 241 4.81 2.56 -34.07
C ARG A 241 5.67 1.69 -34.99
N ARG A 242 5.36 0.39 -35.10
CA ARG A 242 6.07 -0.57 -35.95
C ARG A 242 5.40 -0.77 -37.32
N ARG A 243 4.22 -0.18 -37.52
CA ARG A 243 3.50 -0.14 -38.79
C ARG A 243 3.66 1.23 -39.40
#